data_AF-A0A2N8PV61-F1
#
_entry.id   AF-A0A2N8PV61-F1
#
_cell.length_a   1.000
_cell.length_b   1.000
_cell.length_c   1.000
_cell.angle_alpha   90.00
_cell.angle_beta   90.00
_cell.angle_gamma   90.00
#
_symmetry.space_group_name_H-M   'P 1'
#
loop_
_entity.id
_entity.type
_entity.pdbx_description
1 polymer ?
#
loop_
_entity_poly.entity_id
_entity_poly.type
_entity_poly.pdbx_seq_one_letter_code
_entity_poly.pdbx_strand_id
1 'polypeptide(L)'
;MNQPENLTVGELRKYLAQLVDNPEINDETKIFLDTGWDSIQEINPDALSIEEAQAFKIEDPLTHEFFGGYSLVEKAEKMKAEGPTEKVMIIRNLY
;
A
#
# COMPACT_ATOMS: atom_id res chain seq x y z
N MET A 1 -9.53 -11.04 -13.21
CA MET A 1 -9.30 -10.76 -11.78
C MET A 1 -8.46 -9.50 -11.74
N ASN A 2 -9.03 -8.37 -11.33
CA ASN A 2 -8.28 -7.12 -11.29
C ASN A 2 -7.54 -7.06 -9.95
N GLN A 3 -6.43 -7.78 -9.86
CA GLN A 3 -5.51 -7.60 -8.73
C GLN A 3 -4.58 -6.43 -9.07
N PRO A 4 -4.51 -5.39 -8.20
CA PRO A 4 -3.55 -4.33 -8.39
C PRO A 4 -2.13 -4.90 -8.29
N GLU A 5 -1.25 -4.49 -9.21
CA GLU A 5 0.19 -4.77 -9.10
C GLU A 5 0.75 -3.93 -7.94
N ASN A 6 1.19 -4.60 -6.88
CA ASN A 6 1.71 -3.95 -5.69
C ASN A 6 3.19 -3.59 -5.88
N LEU A 7 3.54 -2.35 -5.55
CA LEU A 7 4.93 -1.88 -5.54
C LEU A 7 5.77 -2.69 -4.54
N THR A 8 6.86 -3.28 -5.01
CA THR A 8 7.83 -3.98 -4.14
C THR A 8 8.88 -3.02 -3.58
N VAL A 9 9.52 -3.40 -2.47
CA VAL A 9 10.67 -2.65 -1.91
C VAL A 9 11.82 -2.54 -2.92
N GLY A 10 11.99 -3.56 -3.78
CA GLY A 10 13.01 -3.54 -4.82
C GLY A 10 12.76 -2.47 -5.88
N GLU A 11 11.51 -2.31 -6.31
CA GLU A 11 11.11 -1.28 -7.28
C GLU A 11 11.18 0.12 -6.66
N LEU A 12 10.72 0.28 -5.42
CA LEU A 12 10.85 1.54 -4.71
C LEU A 12 12.31 1.98 -4.60
N ARG A 13 13.23 1.08 -4.23
CA ARG A 13 14.67 1.39 -4.18
C ARG A 13 15.22 1.84 -5.53
N LYS A 14 14.82 1.19 -6.63
CA LYS A 14 15.24 1.57 -7.98
C LYS A 14 14.74 2.98 -8.34
N TYR A 15 13.50 3.29 -8.00
CA TYR A 15 12.92 4.61 -8.22
C TYR A 15 13.65 5.69 -7.42
N LEU A 16 13.87 5.48 -6.12
CA LEU A 16 14.60 6.43 -5.27
C LEU A 16 16.03 6.68 -5.76
N ALA A 17 16.72 5.65 -6.27
CA ALA A 17 18.06 5.83 -6.83
C ALA A 17 18.09 6.75 -8.06
N GLN A 18 17.00 6.83 -8.83
CA GLN A 18 16.90 7.73 -9.99
C GLN A 18 16.69 9.18 -9.57
N LEU A 19 16.19 9.43 -8.35
CA LEU A 19 15.94 10.78 -7.85
C LEU A 19 17.21 11.50 -7.41
N VAL A 20 18.31 10.78 -7.18
CA VAL A 20 19.59 11.36 -6.70
C VAL A 20 20.14 12.41 -7.68
N ASP A 21 19.89 12.24 -8.97
CA ASP A 21 20.35 13.17 -10.01
C ASP A 21 19.35 14.32 -10.28
N ASN A 22 18.22 14.37 -9.55
CA ASN A 22 17.20 15.41 -9.72
C ASN A 22 17.45 16.59 -8.77
N PRO A 23 17.83 17.78 -9.27
CA PRO A 23 18.13 18.95 -8.43
C PRO A 23 16.92 19.54 -7.68
N GLU A 24 15.69 19.15 -8.05
CA GLU A 24 14.46 19.61 -7.39
C GLU A 24 14.10 18.77 -6.15
N ILE A 25 14.74 17.61 -5.97
CA ILE A 25 14.51 16.70 -4.85
C ILE A 25 15.71 16.74 -3.91
N ASN A 26 15.45 16.87 -2.62
CA ASN A 26 16.47 16.85 -1.57
C ASN A 26 15.94 16.13 -0.32
N ASP A 27 16.77 16.03 0.71
CA ASP A 27 16.46 15.30 1.94
C ASP A 27 15.25 15.87 2.71
N GLU A 28 14.83 17.12 2.43
CA GLU A 28 13.68 17.77 3.05
C GLU A 28 12.39 17.65 2.21
N THR A 29 12.46 17.03 1.02
CA THR A 29 11.29 16.83 0.16
C THR A 29 10.30 15.87 0.82
N LYS A 30 9.10 16.36 1.12
CA LYS A 30 8.04 15.59 1.78
C LYS A 30 7.42 14.57 0.83
N ILE A 31 7.02 13.42 1.40
CA ILE A 31 6.25 12.39 0.70
C ILE A 31 4.79 12.48 1.15
N PHE A 32 3.89 12.57 0.18
CA PHE A 32 2.43 12.55 0.40
C PHE A 32 1.79 11.45 -0.43
N LEU A 33 0.67 10.92 0.06
CA LEU A 33 -0.15 9.98 -0.69
C LEU A 33 -1.27 10.74 -1.39
N ASP A 34 -1.29 10.73 -2.71
CA ASP A 34 -2.43 11.21 -3.48
C ASP A 34 -3.56 10.17 -3.39
N THR A 35 -4.69 10.57 -2.80
CA THR A 35 -5.82 9.67 -2.49
C THR A 35 -7.05 9.90 -3.36
N GLY A 36 -6.97 10.82 -4.33
CA GLY A 36 -8.07 11.14 -5.25
C GLY A 36 -8.75 12.47 -4.95
N TRP A 37 -10.00 12.63 -5.43
CA TRP A 37 -10.54 13.81 -6.13
C TRP A 37 -10.27 15.25 -5.58
N ASP A 38 -9.90 15.45 -4.32
CA ASP A 38 -9.42 16.76 -3.84
C ASP A 38 -8.30 16.69 -2.78
N SER A 39 -7.76 15.51 -2.47
CA SER A 39 -7.03 15.28 -1.24
C SER A 39 -5.68 14.58 -1.42
N ILE A 40 -4.67 15.21 -0.80
CA ILE A 40 -3.34 14.65 -0.55
C ILE A 40 -3.23 14.37 0.94
N GLN A 41 -2.73 13.19 1.28
CA GLN A 41 -2.63 12.74 2.66
C GLN A 41 -1.19 12.83 3.17
N GLU A 42 -1.03 13.45 4.34
CA GLU A 42 0.26 13.56 5.03
C GLU A 42 0.74 12.22 5.58
N ILE A 43 2.03 11.92 5.38
CA ILE A 43 2.68 10.72 5.91
C ILE A 43 3.68 11.14 6.99
N ASN A 44 3.51 10.63 8.19
CA ASN A 44 4.43 10.86 9.30
C ASN A 44 5.72 10.01 9.11
N PRO A 45 6.92 10.52 9.47
CA PRO A 45 8.16 9.72 9.47
C PRO A 45 8.05 8.37 10.19
N ASP A 46 7.26 8.30 11.27
CA ASP A 46 7.06 7.09 12.08
C ASP A 46 5.93 6.18 11.54
N ALA A 47 5.36 6.49 10.37
CA ALA A 47 4.27 5.72 9.78
C ALA A 47 4.70 4.37 9.18
N LEU A 48 5.99 4.15 8.97
CA LEU A 48 6.52 2.94 8.35
C LEU A 48 6.53 1.76 9.31
N SER A 49 5.89 0.65 8.93
CA SER A 49 5.94 -0.60 9.67
C SER A 49 6.14 -1.81 8.75
N ILE A 50 6.77 -2.85 9.28
CA ILE A 50 6.82 -4.17 8.64
C ILE A 50 5.80 -5.05 9.33
N GLU A 51 4.83 -5.54 8.57
CA GLU A 51 3.72 -6.32 9.09
C GLU A 51 3.50 -7.57 8.25
N GLU A 52 2.59 -8.40 8.72
CA GLU A 52 2.09 -9.55 7.97
C GLU A 52 0.68 -9.27 7.44
N ALA A 53 0.47 -9.56 6.16
CA ALA A 53 -0.80 -9.41 5.48
C ALA A 53 -1.16 -10.66 4.69
N GLN A 54 -2.46 -10.83 4.46
CA GLN A 54 -3.01 -11.94 3.69
C GLN A 54 -3.97 -11.39 2.63
N ALA A 55 -3.98 -12.02 1.47
CA ALA A 55 -4.88 -11.65 0.40
C ALA A 55 -6.34 -11.97 0.80
N PHE A 56 -7.28 -11.14 0.38
CA PHE A 56 -8.71 -11.43 0.51
C PHE A 56 -9.41 -11.23 -0.83
N LYS A 57 -10.63 -11.75 -0.92
CA LYS A 57 -11.49 -11.63 -2.09
C LYS A 57 -12.90 -11.24 -1.64
N ILE A 58 -13.44 -10.16 -2.20
CA ILE A 58 -14.82 -9.73 -1.97
C ILE A 58 -15.58 -9.81 -3.29
N GLU A 59 -16.83 -10.26 -3.22
CA GLU A 59 -17.79 -10.23 -4.33
C GLU A 59 -18.67 -8.99 -4.21
N ASP A 60 -18.80 -8.23 -5.29
CA ASP A 60 -19.80 -7.16 -5.39
C ASP A 60 -21.20 -7.80 -5.54
N PRO A 61 -22.14 -7.49 -4.64
CA PRO A 61 -23.45 -8.14 -4.62
C PRO A 61 -24.37 -7.72 -5.78
N LEU A 62 -24.08 -6.62 -6.47
CA LEU A 62 -24.86 -6.10 -7.59
C LEU A 62 -24.30 -6.60 -8.93
N THR A 63 -22.98 -6.58 -9.09
CA THR A 63 -22.32 -6.94 -10.37
C THR A 63 -21.78 -8.37 -10.39
N HIS A 64 -21.68 -9.04 -9.24
CA HIS A 64 -20.99 -10.33 -9.05
C HIS A 64 -19.51 -10.31 -9.47
N GLU A 65 -18.92 -9.12 -9.60
CA GLU A 65 -17.49 -8.98 -9.84
C GLU A 65 -16.70 -9.24 -8.56
N PHE A 66 -15.50 -9.80 -8.71
CA PHE A 66 -14.62 -10.06 -7.59
C PHE A 66 -13.47 -9.08 -7.53
N PHE A 67 -13.30 -8.48 -6.36
CA PHE A 67 -12.23 -7.55 -6.03
C PHE A 67 -11.26 -8.21 -5.05
N GLY A 68 -9.98 -8.18 -5.40
CA GLY A 68 -8.90 -8.68 -4.55
C GLY A 68 -8.25 -7.52 -3.77
N GLY A 69 -7.76 -7.82 -2.58
CA GLY A 69 -6.98 -6.89 -1.77
C GLY A 69 -6.12 -7.61 -0.75
N TYR A 70 -5.44 -6.85 0.10
CA TYR A 70 -4.68 -7.37 1.23
C TYR A 70 -5.24 -6.82 2.53
N SER A 71 -5.31 -7.67 3.55
CA SER A 71 -5.65 -7.28 4.92
C SER A 71 -4.53 -7.71 5.86
N LEU A 72 -4.25 -6.88 6.86
CA LEU A 72 -3.41 -7.28 7.99
C LEU A 72 -3.92 -8.59 8.60
N VAL A 73 -3.03 -9.44 9.08
CA VAL A 73 -3.39 -10.73 9.69
C VAL A 73 -4.38 -10.55 10.84
N GLU A 74 -4.26 -9.48 11.63
CA GLU A 74 -5.22 -9.17 12.72
C GLU A 74 -6.66 -8.93 12.22
N LYS A 75 -6.85 -8.57 10.95
CA LYS A 75 -8.14 -8.29 10.31
C LYS A 75 -8.54 -9.38 9.30
N ALA A 76 -7.68 -10.37 9.08
CA ALA A 76 -7.84 -11.41 8.07
C ALA A 76 -9.13 -12.22 8.27
N GLU A 77 -9.44 -12.58 9.53
CA GLU A 77 -10.66 -13.34 9.87
C GLU A 77 -11.93 -12.57 9.48
N LYS A 78 -11.97 -11.26 9.78
CA LYS A 78 -13.10 -10.39 9.43
C LYS A 78 -13.27 -10.24 7.92
N MET A 79 -12.16 -10.21 7.19
CA MET A 79 -12.14 -10.01 5.72
C MET A 79 -12.28 -11.33 4.94
N LYS A 80 -12.39 -12.47 5.63
CA LYS A 80 -12.33 -13.81 5.02
C LYS A 80 -11.13 -13.94 4.08
N ALA A 81 -9.98 -13.47 4.56
CA ALA A 81 -8.74 -13.54 3.80
C ALA A 81 -8.32 -15.01 3.60
N GLU A 82 -7.78 -15.31 2.42
CA GLU A 82 -7.39 -16.63 1.98
C GLU A 82 -6.02 -16.54 1.30
N GLY A 83 -5.18 -17.56 1.47
CA GLY A 83 -3.84 -17.63 0.86
C GLY A 83 -2.69 -17.53 1.87
N PRO A 84 -1.43 -17.46 1.41
CA PRO A 84 -0.28 -17.37 2.30
C PRO A 84 -0.21 -16.02 2.99
N THR A 85 0.33 -16.02 4.21
CA THR A 85 0.75 -14.80 4.89
C THR A 85 2.03 -14.27 4.26
N GLU A 86 2.07 -12.98 3.96
CA GLU A 86 3.20 -12.29 3.34
C GLU A 86 3.70 -11.16 4.25
N LYS A 87 5.03 -10.98 4.30
CA LYS A 87 5.61 -9.79 4.94
C LYS A 87 5.52 -8.60 4.00
N VAL A 88 4.92 -7.52 4.49
CA VAL A 88 4.67 -6.30 3.72
C VAL A 88 5.22 -5.08 4.45
N MET A 89 5.62 -4.07 3.69
CA MET A 89 5.97 -2.75 4.20
C MET A 89 4.75 -1.85 4.07
N ILE A 90 4.32 -1.25 5.18
CA ILE A 90 3.09 -0.46 5.25
C ILE A 90 3.45 0.96 5.66
N ILE A 91 2.80 1.93 5.00
CA ILE A 91 2.75 3.31 5.45
C ILE A 91 1.39 3.50 6.14
N ARG A 92 1.40 3.66 7.46
CA ARG A 92 0.18 3.85 8.25
C ARG A 92 -0.35 5.28 8.08
N ASN A 93 -1.65 5.40 7.83
CA ASN A 93 -2.31 6.66 8.14
C ASN A 93 -2.45 6.76 9.67
N LEU A 94 -1.89 7.79 10.27
CA LEU A 94 -1.99 8.02 11.72
C LEU A 94 -3.23 8.84 12.11
N TYR A 95 -4.10 9.18 11.14
CA TYR A 95 -5.30 10.01 11.34
C TYR A 95 -6.58 9.33 10.85
#